data_AF-A0A1C0VWJ0-F1
#
_entry.id   AF-A0A1C0VWJ0-F1
#
_cell.length_a   1.000
_cell.length_b   1.000
_cell.length_c   1.000
_cell.angle_alpha   90.00
_cell.angle_beta   90.00
_cell.angle_gamma   90.00
#
_symmetry.space_group_name_H-M   'P 1'
#
loop_
_entity.id
_entity.type
_entity.pdbx_description
1 polymer ?
#
loop_
_entity_poly.entity_id
_entity_poly.type
_entity_poly.pdbx_seq_one_letter_code
_entity_poly.pdbx_strand_id
1 'polypeptide(L)'
;MEILHHRYGYHPETIRRELEKVYPEIMTKIQFELSPKPSKAEKQALAKSGFVPVKARWVIERSNSWVERCKSLVKNFERSLENATTKLNLCFVRLMLKRLAIAAIA
;
A
#
# COMPACT_ATOMS: atom_id res chain seq x y z
N MET A 1 -1.01 1.52 -0.63
CA MET A 1 -2.22 1.39 -1.46
C MET A 1 -2.71 -0.05 -1.35
N GLU A 2 -3.43 -0.38 -0.28
CA GLU A 2 -4.00 -1.72 -0.13
C GLU A 2 -5.26 -1.85 -0.99
N ILE A 3 -5.42 -3.01 -1.61
CA ILE A 3 -6.49 -3.28 -2.57
C ILE A 3 -7.70 -3.73 -1.77
N LEU A 4 -8.55 -2.78 -1.39
CA LEU A 4 -9.66 -3.00 -0.47
C LEU A 4 -10.80 -3.76 -1.17
N HIS A 5 -11.15 -4.93 -0.63
CA HIS A 5 -12.19 -5.81 -1.15
C HIS A 5 -13.58 -5.35 -0.69
N HIS A 6 -14.48 -5.13 -1.65
CA HIS A 6 -15.81 -4.52 -1.52
C HIS A 6 -16.85 -5.25 -0.64
N ARG A 7 -16.49 -6.34 0.05
CA ARG A 7 -17.46 -7.20 0.77
C ARG A 7 -17.24 -7.35 2.28
N TYR A 8 -16.11 -6.87 2.83
CA TYR A 8 -15.85 -6.94 4.26
C TYR A 8 -15.08 -5.70 4.73
N GLY A 9 -15.72 -4.85 5.54
CA GLY A 9 -15.09 -3.94 6.51
C GLY A 9 -14.30 -2.72 6.02
N TYR A 10 -13.75 -2.71 4.81
CA TYR A 10 -12.73 -1.73 4.41
C TYR A 10 -13.21 -0.75 3.33
N HIS A 11 -14.39 -0.15 3.50
CA HIS A 11 -14.78 0.98 2.64
C HIS A 11 -13.97 2.22 3.05
N PRO A 12 -13.45 3.04 2.11
CA PRO A 12 -12.68 4.23 2.45
C PRO A 12 -13.39 5.15 3.44
N GLU A 13 -14.69 5.41 3.26
CA GLU A 13 -15.45 6.22 4.23
C GLU A 13 -15.49 5.61 5.63
N THR A 14 -15.63 4.29 5.73
CA THR A 14 -15.61 3.60 7.02
C THR A 14 -14.24 3.75 7.67
N ILE A 15 -13.17 3.54 6.91
CA ILE A 15 -11.79 3.67 7.39
C ILE A 15 -11.53 5.11 7.84
N ARG A 16 -11.91 6.11 7.04
CA ARG A 16 -11.76 7.53 7.39
C ARG A 16 -12.41 7.83 8.73
N ARG A 17 -13.70 7.48 8.88
CA ARG A 17 -14.47 7.71 10.10
C ARG A 17 -13.85 7.04 11.33
N GLU A 18 -13.42 5.78 11.21
CA GLU A 18 -12.84 5.07 12.36
C GLU A 18 -11.43 5.60 12.70
N LEU A 19 -10.64 6.02 11.71
CA LEU A 19 -9.33 6.64 11.95
C LEU A 19 -9.46 8.01 12.62
N GLU A 20 -10.40 8.85 12.20
CA GLU A 20 -10.62 10.18 12.79
C GLU A 20 -10.98 10.10 14.28
N LYS A 21 -11.70 9.06 14.72
CA LYS A 21 -12.00 8.85 16.15
C LYS A 21 -10.74 8.64 16.99
N VAL A 22 -9.74 7.95 16.43
CA VAL A 22 -8.48 7.66 17.12
C VAL A 22 -7.50 8.81 16.96
N TYR A 23 -7.52 9.45 15.79
CA TYR A 23 -6.57 10.48 15.42
C TYR A 23 -7.24 11.61 14.61
N PRO A 24 -7.78 12.65 15.26
CA PRO A 24 -8.66 13.63 14.62
C PRO A 24 -8.07 14.34 13.40
N GLU A 25 -6.78 14.66 13.40
CA GLU A 25 -6.15 15.33 12.27
C GLU A 25 -5.60 14.37 11.19
N ILE A 26 -5.83 13.06 11.28
CA ILE A 26 -5.22 12.06 10.39
C ILE A 26 -5.51 12.32 8.90
N MET A 27 -6.70 12.82 8.57
CA MET A 27 -7.07 13.12 7.18
C MET A 27 -6.26 14.27 6.57
N THR A 28 -5.65 15.13 7.39
CA THR A 28 -4.73 16.18 6.89
C THR A 28 -3.36 15.61 6.52
N LYS A 29 -3.03 14.40 7.00
CA LYS A 29 -1.71 13.79 6.89
C LYS A 29 -1.63 12.64 5.87
N ILE A 30 -2.77 12.02 5.55
CA ILE A 30 -2.83 10.88 4.63
C ILE A 30 -3.90 11.10 3.56
N GLN A 31 -3.70 10.45 2.42
CA GLN A 31 -4.64 10.47 1.30
C GLN A 31 -5.14 9.06 1.01
N PHE A 32 -6.45 8.95 0.72
CA PHE A 32 -7.08 7.71 0.28
C PHE A 32 -7.59 7.88 -1.14
N GLU A 33 -7.20 6.94 -1.99
CA GLU A 33 -7.75 6.82 -3.33
C GLU A 33 -8.14 5.36 -3.58
N LEU A 34 -9.35 5.17 -4.12
CA LEU A 34 -9.77 3.86 -4.59
C LEU A 34 -9.08 3.56 -5.91
N SER A 35 -8.43 2.40 -5.98
CA SER A 35 -7.89 1.92 -7.24
C SER A 35 -9.03 1.78 -8.28
N PRO A 36 -8.86 2.30 -9.51
CA PRO A 36 -9.87 2.24 -10.55
C PRO A 36 -10.08 0.79 -10.96
N LYS A 37 -11.12 0.18 -10.40
CA LYS A 37 -11.49 -1.20 -10.70
C LYS A 37 -12.55 -1.16 -11.79
N PRO A 38 -12.30 -1.77 -12.97
CA PRO A 38 -13.29 -1.79 -14.02
C PRO A 38 -14.55 -2.53 -13.53
N SER A 39 -15.69 -1.87 -13.70
CA SER A 39 -17.01 -2.39 -13.43
C SER A 39 -17.31 -3.63 -14.27
N LYS A 40 -18.37 -4.36 -13.92
CA LYS A 40 -18.78 -5.54 -14.68
C LYS A 40 -19.12 -5.18 -16.14
N ALA A 41 -19.75 -4.03 -16.36
CA ALA A 41 -20.11 -3.53 -17.69
C ALA A 41 -18.87 -3.16 -18.51
N GLU A 42 -17.90 -2.43 -17.94
CA GLU A 42 -16.66 -2.07 -18.62
C GLU A 42 -15.82 -3.31 -18.98
N LYS A 43 -15.80 -4.32 -18.11
CA LYS A 43 -15.15 -5.60 -18.40
C LYS A 43 -15.79 -6.32 -19.58
N GLN A 44 -17.12 -6.34 -19.63
CA GLN A 44 -17.88 -6.94 -20.73
C GLN A 44 -17.62 -6.20 -22.05
N ALA A 45 -17.62 -4.86 -22.03
CA ALA A 45 -17.28 -4.05 -23.20
C ALA A 45 -15.85 -4.30 -23.71
N LEU A 46 -14.91 -4.58 -22.81
CA LEU A 46 -13.53 -4.95 -23.14
C LEU A 46 -13.34 -6.44 -23.50
N ALA A 47 -14.43 -7.23 -23.55
CA ALA A 47 -14.40 -8.69 -23.72
C ALA A 47 -13.46 -9.41 -22.72
N LYS A 48 -13.25 -8.83 -21.52
CA LYS A 48 -12.40 -9.40 -20.47
C LYS A 48 -13.26 -10.10 -19.43
N SER A 49 -12.96 -11.37 -19.15
CA SER A 49 -13.58 -12.12 -18.07
C SER A 49 -12.60 -12.29 -16.90
N GLY A 50 -13.14 -12.52 -15.69
CA GLY A 50 -12.32 -12.78 -14.50
C GLY A 50 -11.61 -11.56 -13.90
N PHE A 51 -10.44 -11.83 -13.31
CA PHE A 51 -9.62 -10.84 -12.64
C PHE A 51 -8.80 -10.05 -13.67
N VAL A 52 -8.96 -8.72 -13.67
CA VAL A 52 -8.20 -7.81 -14.55
C VAL A 52 -7.25 -7.02 -13.66
N PRO A 53 -5.92 -7.23 -13.77
CA PRO A 53 -4.95 -6.47 -13.00
C PRO A 53 -5.00 -4.97 -13.34
N VAL A 54 -4.93 -4.11 -12.33
CA VAL A 54 -4.78 -2.66 -12.53
C VAL A 54 -3.35 -2.37 -12.97
N LYS A 55 -3.18 -1.39 -13.87
CA LYS A 55 -1.86 -0.95 -14.33
C LYS A 55 -0.98 -0.58 -13.13
N ALA A 56 0.29 -1.00 -13.16
CA ALA A 56 1.28 -0.81 -12.08
C ALA A 56 0.97 -1.48 -10.72
N ARG A 57 -0.05 -2.35 -10.60
CA ARG A 57 -0.32 -3.13 -9.37
C ARG A 57 0.91 -3.89 -8.85
N TRP A 58 1.74 -4.42 -9.76
CA TRP A 58 2.96 -5.15 -9.40
C TRP A 58 3.95 -4.30 -8.61
N VAL A 59 3.99 -2.97 -8.81
CA VAL A 59 4.91 -2.08 -8.09
C VAL A 59 4.56 -2.05 -6.62
N ILE A 60 3.26 -1.97 -6.31
CA ILE A 60 2.74 -1.96 -4.94
C ILE A 60 2.99 -3.31 -4.28
N GLU A 61 2.61 -4.41 -4.93
CA GLU A 61 2.79 -5.76 -4.37
C GLU A 61 4.28 -6.07 -4.11
N ARG A 62 5.15 -5.68 -5.05
CA ARG A 62 6.60 -5.84 -4.89
C ARG A 62 7.14 -4.98 -3.76
N SER A 63 6.72 -3.72 -3.68
CA SER A 63 7.11 -2.81 -2.59
C SER A 63 6.70 -3.37 -1.23
N ASN A 64 5.47 -3.88 -1.11
CA ASN A 64 4.97 -4.52 0.10
C ASN A 64 5.79 -5.75 0.48
N SER A 65 6.16 -6.61 -0.48
CA SER A 65 7.01 -7.79 -0.20
C SER A 65 8.41 -7.45 0.35
N TRP A 66 8.92 -6.25 0.08
CA TRP A 66 10.18 -5.80 0.68
C TRP A 66 9.95 -5.29 2.10
N VAL A 67 8.86 -4.57 2.32
CA VAL A 67 8.43 -4.08 3.64
C VAL A 67 8.12 -5.24 4.59
N GLU A 68 7.57 -6.35 4.08
CA GLU A 68 7.27 -7.57 4.85
C GLU A 68 8.48 -8.15 5.59
N ARG A 69 9.69 -7.89 5.10
CA ARG A 69 10.95 -8.33 5.74
C ARG A 69 11.33 -7.50 6.97
N CYS A 70 10.68 -6.36 7.18
CA CYS A 70 10.90 -5.46 8.30
C CYS A 70 9.78 -5.61 9.32
N LYS A 71 10.00 -6.43 10.36
CA LYS A 71 8.98 -6.73 11.40
C LYS A 71 8.35 -5.49 12.05
N SER A 72 9.09 -4.40 12.21
CA SER A 72 8.56 -3.13 12.75
C SER A 72 7.54 -2.44 11.84
N LEU A 73 7.49 -2.79 10.56
CA LEU A 73 6.54 -2.22 9.61
C LEU A 73 5.31 -3.11 9.39
N VAL A 74 5.28 -4.29 10.02
CA VAL A 74 4.27 -5.33 9.74
C VAL A 74 3.59 -5.85 11.01
N LYS A 75 4.36 -6.02 12.09
CA LYS A 75 3.87 -6.60 13.35
C LYS A 75 3.96 -5.61 14.51
N ASN A 76 5.02 -4.82 14.55
CA ASN A 76 5.27 -3.86 15.63
C ASN A 76 5.15 -2.44 15.07
N PHE A 77 3.95 -2.08 14.61
CA PHE A 77 3.70 -0.78 14.00
C PHE A 77 4.09 0.38 14.92
N GLU A 78 4.60 1.45 14.32
CA GLU A 78 4.96 2.66 15.05
C GLU A 78 3.73 3.43 15.50
N ARG A 79 3.85 4.09 16.65
CA ARG A 79 2.78 4.94 17.20
C ARG A 79 2.64 6.27 16.46
N SER A 80 3.75 6.84 15.98
CA SER A 80 3.75 8.11 15.23
C SER A 80 3.98 7.88 13.75
N LEU A 81 3.33 8.71 12.92
CA LEU A 81 3.51 8.69 11.47
C LEU A 81 4.95 9.04 11.06
N GLU A 82 5.60 9.93 11.80
CA GLU A 82 7.00 10.32 11.55
C GLU A 82 7.95 9.13 11.72
N ASN A 83 7.80 8.37 12.80
CA ASN A 83 8.61 7.18 13.03
C ASN A 83 8.29 6.10 11.99
N ALA A 84 7.01 5.89 11.66
CA ALA A 84 6.61 4.94 10.63
C ALA A 84 7.24 5.28 9.28
N THR A 85 7.17 6.55 8.89
CA THR A 85 7.73 7.08 7.63
C THR A 85 9.25 6.93 7.60
N THR A 86 9.94 7.25 8.70
CA THR A 86 11.39 7.07 8.83
C THR A 86 11.79 5.62 8.67
N LYS A 87 11.07 4.67 9.30
CA LYS A 87 11.35 3.24 9.17
C LYS A 87 11.07 2.71 7.77
N LEU A 88 10.02 3.20 7.10
CA LEU A 88 9.75 2.89 5.69
C LEU A 88 10.91 3.36 4.81
N ASN A 89 11.33 4.62 4.93
CA ASN A 89 12.47 5.16 4.17
C ASN A 89 13.74 4.34 4.41
N LEU A 90 14.04 4.01 5.66
CA LEU A 90 15.19 3.18 6.02
C LEU A 90 15.14 1.78 5.39
N CYS A 91 13.95 1.17 5.30
CA CYS A 91 13.74 -0.12 4.63
C CYS A 91 14.19 -0.05 3.15
N PHE A 92 13.75 0.98 2.43
CA PHE A 92 14.09 1.16 1.02
C PHE A 92 15.55 1.60 0.81
N VAL A 93 16.10 2.45 1.67
CA VAL A 93 17.54 2.79 1.65
C VAL A 93 18.40 1.54 1.82
N ARG A 94 18.09 0.70 2.82
CA ARG A 94 18.77 -0.58 3.02
C ARG A 94 18.67 -1.50 1.80
N LEU A 95 17.50 -1.55 1.15
CA LEU A 95 17.31 -2.32 -0.08
C LEU A 95 18.20 -1.79 -1.22
N MET A 96 18.24 -0.47 -1.43
CA MET A 96 19.06 0.17 -2.46
C MET A 96 20.55 -0.07 -2.21
N LEU A 97 21.02 0.11 -0.99
CA LEU A 97 22.42 -0.14 -0.61
C LEU A 97 22.85 -1.59 -0.90
N LYS A 98 22.00 -2.57 -0.59
CA LYS A 98 22.29 -3.98 -0.91
C LYS A 98 22.42 -4.22 -2.42
N ARG A 99 21.56 -3.60 -3.23
CA ARG A 99 21.61 -3.74 -4.69
C ARG A 99 22.86 -3.08 -5.26
N LEU A 100 23.22 -1.90 -4.77
CA LEU A 100 24.44 -1.21 -5.17
C LEU A 100 25.69 -2.01 -4.80
N ALA A 101 25.73 -2.59 -3.60
CA ALA A 101 26.85 -3.44 -3.19
C ALA A 101 26.99 -4.69 -4.07
N ILE A 102 25.88 -5.34 -4.44
CA ILE A 102 25.90 -6.48 -5.38
C ILE A 102 26.38 -6.03 -6.76
N ALA A 103 25.87 -4.91 -7.27
CA ALA A 103 26.24 -4.37 -8.57
C ALA A 103 27.70 -3.89 -8.63
N ALA A 104 28.29 -3.48 -7.51
CA ALA A 104 29.69 -3.06 -7.44
C ALA A 104 30.68 -4.24 -7.41
N ILE A 105 30.20 -5.45 -7.12
CA ILE A 105 31.02 -6.67 -7.00
C ILE A 105 30.79 -7.62 -8.21
N ALA A 106 29.83 -7.29 -9.07
CA ALA A 106 29.51 -8.01 -10.31
C ALA A 106 30.19 -7.36 -11.53
#